data_AF-A0A4Q7FAC0-F1
#
_entry.id   AF-A0A4Q7FAC0-F1
#
_cell.length_a   1.000
_cell.length_b   1.000
_cell.length_c   1.000
_cell.angle_alpha   90.00
_cell.angle_beta   90.00
_cell.angle_gamma   90.00
#
_symmetry.space_group_name_H-M   'P 1'
#
loop_
_entity.id
_entity.type
_entity.pdbx_description
1 polymer ?
#
loop_
_entity_poly.entity_id
_entity_poly.type
_entity_poly.pdbx_seq_one_letter_code
_entity_poly.pdbx_strand_id
1 'polypeptide(L)'
;MSILESRADCGAVNQRSAGRNRRHLIASIVCATCFVSLAEDAWAQCAARDVLQNEMKAHKPRPSYALQQLKSARDVPTWKTIRVGTFGNSVALRNVLDTMRCGVGGTAAEILARPTFTVASKTAEVKLVVVRVAELGFKTDTVTLAAIYARAGQIGFKLVDAEVGPQLRIQYLDQPMGEFLTIGMKPIKTWGGEPTILNVANGGAELILIGQDGRDEAESAATSRFVFARSNEPAPSNELEKAAALSPP
;
A
#
# COMPACT_ATOMS: atom_id res chain seq x y z
N MET A 1 -93.48 -6.84 51.93
CA MET A 1 -92.90 -5.97 52.97
C MET A 1 -91.69 -5.29 52.33
N SER A 2 -91.84 -4.00 52.02
CA SER A 2 -90.76 -3.13 51.52
C SER A 2 -89.62 -3.03 52.52
N ILE A 3 -88.41 -2.73 52.04
CA ILE A 3 -87.61 -1.55 52.41
C ILE A 3 -86.66 -1.24 51.24
N LEU A 4 -86.50 0.05 51.00
CA LEU A 4 -85.78 0.75 49.94
C LEU A 4 -84.42 1.24 50.47
N GLU A 5 -83.38 1.33 49.62
CA GLU A 5 -82.34 2.40 49.53
C GLU A 5 -81.27 1.94 48.49
N SER A 6 -81.21 2.50 47.27
CA SER A 6 -80.44 3.68 46.80
C SER A 6 -78.90 3.54 46.82
N ARG A 7 -78.22 3.44 45.66
CA ARG A 7 -77.50 4.52 44.92
C ARG A 7 -76.52 3.99 43.84
N ALA A 8 -76.45 4.76 42.75
CA ALA A 8 -75.31 5.08 41.85
C ALA A 8 -74.56 4.00 41.00
N ASP A 9 -74.84 4.07 39.70
CA ASP A 9 -73.96 4.13 38.51
C ASP A 9 -72.43 3.86 38.62
N CYS A 10 -71.92 3.05 37.69
CA CYS A 10 -70.55 3.16 37.14
C CYS A 10 -70.40 2.26 35.90
N GLY A 11 -70.11 2.87 34.74
CA GLY A 11 -70.02 2.20 33.44
C GLY A 11 -68.65 1.66 33.02
N ALA A 12 -68.67 1.06 31.82
CA ALA A 12 -67.60 0.86 30.81
C ALA A 12 -66.28 0.17 31.25
N VAL A 13 -65.64 -0.69 30.45
CA VAL A 13 -64.84 -0.28 29.29
C VAL A 13 -64.49 -1.47 28.39
N ASN A 14 -64.57 -1.18 27.09
CA ASN A 14 -64.17 -1.94 25.91
C ASN A 14 -62.76 -2.57 25.95
N GLN A 15 -62.67 -3.87 25.66
CA GLN A 15 -61.42 -4.56 25.28
C GLN A 15 -61.24 -4.60 23.76
N ARG A 16 -60.81 -3.51 23.10
CA ARG A 16 -60.32 -3.56 21.70
C ARG A 16 -59.29 -2.46 21.41
N SER A 17 -58.05 -2.57 21.90
CA SER A 17 -56.97 -1.62 21.51
C SER A 17 -55.53 -2.17 21.52
N ALA A 18 -55.30 -3.47 21.69
CA ALA A 18 -53.92 -3.99 21.82
C ALA A 18 -53.24 -4.42 20.49
N GLY A 19 -54.01 -4.71 19.43
CA GLY A 19 -53.47 -5.28 18.19
C GLY A 19 -52.91 -4.28 17.16
N ARG A 20 -53.35 -3.01 17.21
CA ARG A 20 -52.99 -1.99 16.21
C ARG A 20 -51.64 -1.34 16.51
N ASN A 21 -51.36 -1.04 17.79
CA ASN A 21 -50.09 -0.43 18.21
C ASN A 21 -48.84 -1.29 17.95
N ARG A 22 -48.96 -2.61 18.04
CA ARG A 22 -47.81 -3.52 17.83
C ARG A 22 -47.35 -3.57 16.37
N ARG A 23 -48.28 -3.40 15.41
CA ARG A 23 -47.95 -3.35 13.97
C ARG A 23 -47.30 -2.02 13.58
N HIS A 24 -47.73 -0.92 14.18
CA HIS A 24 -47.13 0.40 13.97
C HIS A 24 -45.70 0.47 14.53
N LEU A 25 -45.45 -0.08 15.71
CA LEU A 25 -44.10 -0.15 16.30
C LEU A 25 -43.12 -0.96 15.44
N ILE A 26 -43.53 -2.12 14.91
CA ILE A 26 -42.67 -2.95 14.05
C ILE A 26 -42.39 -2.26 12.71
N ALA A 27 -43.40 -1.64 12.10
CA ALA A 27 -43.23 -0.90 10.84
C ALA A 27 -42.28 0.31 11.01
N SER A 28 -42.36 1.04 12.13
CA SER A 28 -41.45 2.15 12.42
C SER A 28 -40.01 1.71 12.64
N ILE A 29 -39.78 0.57 13.30
CA ILE A 29 -38.42 0.02 13.52
C ILE A 29 -37.78 -0.40 12.19
N VAL A 30 -38.53 -1.09 11.32
CA VAL A 30 -38.03 -1.50 9.98
C VAL A 30 -37.73 -0.28 9.10
N CYS A 31 -38.56 0.77 9.18
CA CYS A 31 -38.34 2.00 8.43
C CYS A 31 -37.09 2.74 8.91
N ALA A 32 -36.87 2.83 10.23
CA ALA A 32 -35.67 3.44 10.81
C ALA A 32 -34.38 2.68 10.45
N THR A 33 -34.38 1.34 10.43
CA THR A 33 -33.21 0.56 9.99
C THR A 33 -32.90 0.77 8.51
N CYS A 34 -33.91 0.89 7.64
CA CYS A 34 -33.69 1.22 6.23
C CYS A 34 -33.08 2.61 6.05
N PHE A 35 -33.49 3.61 6.85
CA PHE A 35 -32.87 4.94 6.80
C PHE A 35 -31.41 4.93 7.25
N VAL A 36 -31.04 4.13 8.25
CA VAL A 36 -29.64 4.02 8.70
C VAL A 36 -28.76 3.33 7.64
N SER A 37 -29.23 2.22 7.04
CA SER A 37 -28.49 1.56 5.96
C SER A 37 -28.35 2.44 4.70
N LEU A 38 -29.40 3.18 4.33
CA LEU A 38 -29.35 4.11 3.19
C LEU A 38 -28.47 5.35 3.47
N ALA A 39 -28.34 5.76 4.73
CA ALA A 39 -27.45 6.85 5.13
C ALA A 39 -25.96 6.43 5.08
N GLU A 40 -25.65 5.19 5.45
CA GLU A 40 -24.29 4.62 5.31
C GLU A 40 -23.88 4.52 3.83
N ASP A 41 -24.77 4.04 2.96
CA ASP A 41 -24.54 4.00 1.52
C ASP A 41 -24.37 5.40 0.92
N ALA A 42 -25.18 6.37 1.37
CA ALA A 42 -25.08 7.77 0.92
C ALA A 42 -23.76 8.44 1.35
N TRP A 43 -23.27 8.16 2.56
CA TRP A 43 -21.96 8.63 3.02
C TRP A 43 -20.81 7.98 2.25
N ALA A 44 -20.90 6.68 1.96
CA ALA A 44 -19.91 5.99 1.13
C ALA A 44 -19.85 6.56 -0.30
N GLN A 45 -20.99 6.92 -0.88
CA GLN A 45 -21.06 7.57 -2.19
C GLN A 45 -20.53 9.01 -2.18
N CYS A 46 -20.76 9.77 -1.11
CA CYS A 46 -20.19 11.11 -0.96
C CYS A 46 -18.67 11.05 -0.80
N ALA A 47 -18.16 10.10 -0.01
CA ALA A 47 -16.72 9.87 0.13
C ALA A 47 -16.07 9.47 -1.20
N ALA A 48 -16.69 8.59 -1.99
CA ALA A 48 -16.17 8.23 -3.31
C ALA A 48 -16.15 9.41 -4.30
N ARG A 49 -17.17 10.28 -4.26
CA ARG A 49 -17.24 11.48 -5.09
C ARG A 49 -16.20 12.52 -4.68
N ASP A 50 -16.00 12.73 -3.39
CA ASP A 50 -15.00 13.66 -2.86
C ASP A 50 -13.58 13.15 -3.15
N VAL A 51 -13.34 11.84 -3.09
CA VAL A 51 -12.08 11.22 -3.51
C VAL A 51 -11.85 11.45 -5.00
N LEU A 52 -12.82 11.16 -5.87
CA LEU A 52 -12.72 11.43 -7.31
C LEU A 52 -12.45 12.92 -7.61
N GLN A 53 -13.12 13.83 -6.91
CA GLN A 53 -12.91 15.26 -7.08
C GLN A 53 -11.54 15.71 -6.56
N ASN A 54 -11.04 15.13 -5.47
CA ASN A 54 -9.70 15.39 -4.98
C ASN A 54 -8.64 14.79 -5.91
N GLU A 55 -8.85 13.60 -6.47
CA GLU A 55 -7.97 13.00 -7.48
C GLU A 55 -7.91 13.89 -8.73
N MET A 56 -9.06 14.38 -9.22
CA MET A 56 -9.10 15.31 -10.36
C MET A 56 -8.44 16.66 -10.05
N LYS A 57 -8.55 17.18 -8.83
CA LYS A 57 -7.90 18.42 -8.39
C LYS A 57 -6.40 18.23 -8.10
N ALA A 58 -5.99 17.05 -7.65
CA ALA A 58 -4.60 16.68 -7.36
C ALA A 58 -3.85 16.21 -8.61
N HIS A 59 -4.56 15.81 -9.67
CA HIS A 59 -4.00 15.61 -11.01
C HIS A 59 -3.63 16.95 -11.64
N LYS A 60 -2.57 17.58 -11.13
CA LYS A 60 -1.69 18.32 -12.03
C LYS A 60 -1.25 17.32 -13.09
N PRO A 61 -1.47 17.54 -14.40
CA PRO A 61 -0.85 16.69 -15.40
C PRO A 61 0.64 16.70 -15.12
N ARG A 62 1.17 15.58 -14.62
CA ARG A 62 2.62 15.37 -14.60
C ARG A 62 3.04 15.60 -16.04
N PRO A 63 4.06 16.43 -16.31
CA PRO A 63 4.48 16.66 -17.68
C PRO A 63 4.63 15.30 -18.34
N SER A 64 3.99 15.13 -19.49
CA SER A 64 4.24 14.01 -20.38
C SER A 64 5.68 14.17 -20.87
N TYR A 65 6.63 13.86 -19.99
CA TYR A 65 7.98 13.53 -20.40
C TYR A 65 7.77 12.30 -21.27
N ALA A 66 7.88 12.45 -22.59
CA ALA A 66 8.21 11.33 -23.45
C ALA A 66 9.28 10.54 -22.68
N LEU A 67 8.95 9.33 -22.22
CA LEU A 67 9.66 8.65 -21.12
C LEU A 67 11.16 8.67 -21.42
N GLN A 68 11.86 9.64 -20.82
CA GLN A 68 13.27 9.83 -21.11
C GLN A 68 13.99 8.68 -20.43
N GLN A 69 14.67 7.88 -21.23
CA GLN A 69 15.46 6.77 -20.73
C GLN A 69 16.46 7.27 -19.69
N LEU A 70 16.44 6.65 -18.52
CA LEU A 70 17.42 6.89 -17.48
C LEU A 70 18.78 6.38 -17.93
N LYS A 71 19.77 7.27 -17.91
CA LYS A 71 21.16 6.98 -18.26
C LYS A 71 22.00 6.71 -17.01
N SER A 72 21.70 7.39 -15.90
CA SER A 72 22.39 7.21 -14.62
C SER A 72 21.45 7.32 -13.43
N ALA A 73 21.72 6.52 -12.40
CA ALA A 73 21.08 6.62 -11.09
C ALA A 73 21.32 7.96 -10.38
N ARG A 74 22.35 8.72 -10.79
CA ARG A 74 22.62 10.05 -10.22
C ARG A 74 21.59 11.10 -10.63
N ASP A 75 21.04 10.93 -11.82
CA ASP A 75 20.09 11.85 -12.44
C ASP A 75 18.69 11.69 -11.86
N VAL A 76 18.46 10.59 -11.11
CA VAL A 76 17.19 10.33 -10.43
C VAL A 76 17.24 10.90 -9.02
N PRO A 77 16.35 11.85 -8.67
CA PRO A 77 16.30 12.41 -7.34
C PRO A 77 15.85 11.35 -6.33
N THR A 78 16.31 11.50 -5.09
CA THR A 78 15.79 10.72 -3.98
C THR A 78 14.30 11.00 -3.84
N TRP A 79 13.48 9.95 -3.89
CA TRP A 79 12.04 10.04 -3.72
C TRP A 79 11.65 10.08 -2.25
N LYS A 80 12.26 9.20 -1.44
CA LYS A 80 12.02 9.14 0.01
C LYS A 80 13.28 8.67 0.73
N THR A 81 13.51 9.18 1.92
CA THR A 81 14.49 8.63 2.86
C THR A 81 13.73 7.94 3.98
N ILE A 82 14.05 6.67 4.25
CA ILE A 82 13.45 5.91 5.35
C ILE A 82 14.54 5.46 6.32
N ARG A 83 14.14 5.06 7.53
CA ARG A 83 15.03 4.41 8.50
C ARG A 83 14.82 2.90 8.47
N VAL A 84 15.90 2.14 8.42
CA VAL A 84 15.92 0.69 8.66
C VAL A 84 16.60 0.39 9.99
N GLY A 85 16.50 -0.82 10.50
CA GLY A 85 17.10 -1.22 11.78
C GLY A 85 16.49 -0.49 12.98
N THR A 86 15.18 -0.24 12.93
CA THR A 86 14.43 0.39 14.04
C THR A 86 13.76 -0.63 14.96
N PHE A 87 13.85 -1.92 14.65
CA PHE A 87 13.25 -3.01 15.41
C PHE A 87 14.28 -4.10 15.70
N GLY A 88 14.17 -4.73 16.87
CA GLY A 88 15.12 -5.78 17.29
C GLY A 88 14.97 -7.11 16.56
N ASN A 89 13.81 -7.37 15.92
CA ASN A 89 13.56 -8.59 15.14
C ASN A 89 12.33 -8.41 14.22
N SER A 90 12.10 -9.39 13.34
CA SER A 90 10.99 -9.40 12.39
C SER A 90 9.61 -9.49 13.06
N VAL A 91 9.50 -10.10 14.25
CA VAL A 91 8.24 -10.18 15.00
C VAL A 91 7.83 -8.79 15.49
N ALA A 92 8.75 -8.02 16.09
CA ALA A 92 8.48 -6.66 16.53
C ALA A 92 8.09 -5.75 15.34
N LEU A 93 8.79 -5.88 14.21
CA LEU A 93 8.45 -5.18 12.97
C LEU A 93 7.04 -5.54 12.47
N ARG A 94 6.67 -6.82 12.50
CA ARG A 94 5.32 -7.29 12.11
C ARG A 94 4.23 -6.78 13.04
N ASN A 95 4.48 -6.77 14.36
CA ASN A 95 3.51 -6.27 15.34
C ASN A 95 3.20 -4.79 15.14
N VAL A 96 4.19 -4.00 14.69
CA VAL A 96 3.95 -2.59 14.36
C VAL A 96 3.13 -2.44 13.08
N LEU A 97 3.36 -3.25 12.04
CA LEU A 97 2.48 -3.26 10.86
C LEU A 97 1.02 -3.49 11.26
N ASP A 98 0.78 -4.50 12.11
CA ASP A 98 -0.56 -4.82 12.62
C ASP A 98 -1.17 -3.68 13.44
N THR A 99 -0.40 -3.12 14.38
CA THR A 99 -0.84 -1.97 15.22
C THR A 99 -1.21 -0.75 14.37
N MET A 100 -0.49 -0.53 13.27
CA MET A 100 -0.74 0.57 12.33
C MET A 100 -1.85 0.26 11.31
N ARG A 101 -2.47 -0.91 11.39
CA ARG A 101 -3.46 -1.41 10.42
C ARG A 101 -2.92 -1.44 8.99
N CYS A 102 -1.63 -1.73 8.86
CA CYS A 102 -1.01 -2.06 7.59
C CYS A 102 -1.19 -3.57 7.36
N GLY A 103 -2.05 -3.94 6.41
CA GLY A 103 -2.29 -5.33 6.05
C GLY A 103 -1.00 -6.03 5.61
N VAL A 104 -0.91 -7.33 5.89
CA VAL A 104 0.21 -8.18 5.46
C VAL A 104 -0.34 -9.41 4.76
N GLY A 105 -0.17 -9.48 3.44
CA GLY A 105 -0.62 -10.61 2.63
C GLY A 105 0.10 -11.92 3.00
N GLY A 106 -0.51 -13.06 2.71
CA GLY A 106 -0.01 -14.38 3.13
C GLY A 106 1.45 -14.66 2.76
N THR A 107 1.84 -14.43 1.50
CA THR A 107 3.22 -14.66 1.07
C THR A 107 4.21 -13.66 1.68
N ALA A 108 3.79 -12.40 1.88
CA ALA A 108 4.62 -11.43 2.62
C ALA A 108 4.82 -11.87 4.07
N ALA A 109 3.72 -12.27 4.73
CA ALA A 109 3.73 -12.79 6.09
C ALA A 109 4.67 -13.98 6.24
N GLU A 110 4.68 -14.86 5.25
CA GLU A 110 5.56 -16.01 5.19
C GLU A 110 7.02 -15.60 5.06
N ILE A 111 7.39 -14.76 4.08
CA ILE A 111 8.79 -14.37 3.90
C ILE A 111 9.35 -13.58 5.09
N LEU A 112 8.53 -12.76 5.77
CA LEU A 112 8.93 -12.07 7.01
C LEU A 112 9.22 -13.03 8.18
N ALA A 113 8.66 -14.25 8.14
CA ALA A 113 8.90 -15.29 9.12
C ALA A 113 10.09 -16.21 8.75
N ARG A 114 10.70 -16.03 7.57
CA ARG A 114 11.84 -16.85 7.14
C ARG A 114 13.11 -16.43 7.88
N PRO A 115 13.97 -17.37 8.28
CA PRO A 115 15.27 -17.04 8.89
C PRO A 115 16.19 -16.21 7.99
N THR A 116 15.99 -16.28 6.67
CA THR A 116 16.74 -15.48 5.69
C THR A 116 16.25 -14.03 5.61
N PHE A 117 15.07 -13.71 6.15
CA PHE A 117 14.66 -12.33 6.36
C PHE A 117 15.33 -11.80 7.63
N THR A 118 16.17 -10.80 7.47
CA THR A 118 16.89 -10.15 8.56
C THR A 118 16.47 -8.69 8.71
N VAL A 119 16.55 -8.19 9.94
CA VAL A 119 16.46 -6.76 10.23
C VAL A 119 17.85 -6.24 10.55
N ALA A 120 18.16 -5.01 10.14
CA ALA A 120 19.44 -4.40 10.42
C ALA A 120 19.64 -4.22 11.93
N SER A 121 20.82 -4.56 12.43
CA SER A 121 21.16 -4.43 13.86
C SER A 121 21.43 -2.99 14.29
N LYS A 122 21.62 -2.08 13.32
CA LYS A 122 21.87 -0.66 13.55
C LYS A 122 20.92 0.15 12.71
N THR A 123 20.39 1.22 13.30
CA THR A 123 19.55 2.14 12.56
C THR A 123 20.37 2.88 11.51
N ALA A 124 19.84 2.93 10.29
CA ALA A 124 20.47 3.65 9.17
C ALA A 124 19.42 4.31 8.29
N GLU A 125 19.78 5.42 7.65
CA GLU A 125 18.95 6.06 6.63
C GLU A 125 19.22 5.44 5.26
N VAL A 126 18.15 5.10 4.55
CA VAL A 126 18.19 4.57 3.19
C VAL A 126 17.49 5.55 2.26
N LYS A 127 18.22 6.07 1.28
CA LYS A 127 17.70 6.95 0.23
C LYS A 127 17.12 6.09 -0.89
N LEU A 128 15.80 6.12 -1.03
CA LEU A 128 15.05 5.37 -2.01
C LEU A 128 14.78 6.21 -3.27
N VAL A 129 14.79 5.54 -4.41
CA VAL A 129 14.35 6.07 -5.71
C VAL A 129 13.26 5.17 -6.25
N VAL A 130 12.32 5.77 -6.99
CA VAL A 130 11.24 5.05 -7.66
C VAL A 130 11.42 5.23 -9.15
N VAL A 131 11.45 4.12 -9.89
CA VAL A 131 11.60 4.10 -11.35
C VAL A 131 10.53 3.23 -11.96
N ARG A 132 9.97 3.65 -13.09
CA ARG A 132 9.13 2.79 -13.93
C ARG A 132 10.01 1.88 -14.78
N VAL A 133 9.52 0.68 -15.07
CA VAL A 133 10.23 -0.27 -15.95
C VAL A 133 10.53 0.38 -17.32
N ALA A 134 9.58 1.12 -17.89
CA ALA A 134 9.77 1.82 -19.16
C ALA A 134 10.92 2.87 -19.13
N GLU A 135 11.17 3.49 -17.98
CA GLU A 135 12.24 4.49 -17.82
C GLU A 135 13.63 3.85 -17.87
N LEU A 136 13.74 2.53 -17.72
CA LEU A 136 14.99 1.79 -17.87
C LEU A 136 15.41 1.61 -19.34
N GLY A 137 14.53 1.95 -20.29
CA GLY A 137 14.79 1.96 -21.74
C GLY A 137 14.40 0.70 -22.49
N PHE A 138 13.55 -0.15 -21.89
CA PHE A 138 12.97 -1.28 -22.59
C PHE A 138 11.91 -0.82 -23.58
N LYS A 139 11.80 -1.53 -24.71
CA LYS A 139 10.85 -1.23 -25.80
C LYS A 139 9.71 -2.25 -25.88
N THR A 140 9.52 -3.01 -24.81
CA THR A 140 8.52 -4.08 -24.69
C THR A 140 7.51 -3.72 -23.59
N ASP A 141 6.29 -4.25 -23.71
CA ASP A 141 5.23 -4.00 -22.74
C ASP A 141 5.44 -4.72 -21.41
N THR A 142 6.13 -5.86 -21.45
CA THR A 142 6.57 -6.60 -20.27
C THR A 142 8.09 -6.84 -20.30
N VAL A 143 8.68 -6.92 -19.11
CA VAL A 143 10.12 -7.15 -18.93
C VAL A 143 10.33 -8.10 -17.74
N THR A 144 11.26 -9.03 -17.87
CA THR A 144 11.60 -9.98 -16.81
C THR A 144 12.31 -9.30 -15.64
N LEU A 145 12.13 -9.82 -14.43
CA LEU A 145 12.76 -9.31 -13.21
C LEU A 145 14.29 -9.28 -13.33
N ALA A 146 14.88 -10.34 -13.91
CA ALA A 146 16.31 -10.41 -14.15
C ALA A 146 16.82 -9.28 -15.07
N ALA A 147 16.09 -8.97 -16.15
CA ALA A 147 16.46 -7.88 -17.05
C ALA A 147 16.33 -6.51 -16.36
N ILE A 148 15.28 -6.31 -15.56
CA ILE A 148 15.07 -5.09 -14.77
C ILE A 148 16.25 -4.89 -13.81
N TYR A 149 16.63 -5.92 -13.05
CA TYR A 149 17.73 -5.84 -12.08
C TYR A 149 19.08 -5.63 -12.74
N ALA A 150 19.35 -6.35 -13.84
CA ALA A 150 20.57 -6.16 -14.62
C ALA A 150 20.69 -4.72 -15.12
N ARG A 151 19.61 -4.18 -15.69
CA ARG A 151 19.60 -2.80 -16.21
C ARG A 151 19.71 -1.76 -15.09
N ALA A 152 19.00 -1.94 -13.98
CA ALA A 152 19.09 -1.07 -12.81
C ALA A 152 20.53 -1.01 -12.26
N GLY A 153 21.20 -2.16 -12.16
CA GLY A 153 22.61 -2.25 -11.78
C GLY A 153 23.55 -1.54 -12.76
N GLN A 154 23.37 -1.74 -14.07
CA GLN A 154 24.19 -1.09 -15.11
C GLN A 154 24.16 0.44 -15.02
N ILE A 155 23.01 1.03 -14.67
CA ILE A 155 22.88 2.49 -14.53
C ILE A 155 23.19 2.99 -13.11
N GLY A 156 23.56 2.10 -12.18
CA GLY A 156 24.09 2.43 -10.86
C GLY A 156 23.07 2.43 -9.71
N PHE A 157 21.86 1.90 -9.91
CA PHE A 157 20.95 1.61 -8.80
C PHE A 157 21.42 0.37 -8.04
N LYS A 158 21.14 0.33 -6.74
CA LYS A 158 21.44 -0.82 -5.88
C LYS A 158 20.13 -1.46 -5.41
N LEU A 159 20.10 -2.80 -5.37
CA LEU A 159 19.04 -3.51 -4.67
C LEU A 159 19.04 -3.12 -3.19
N VAL A 160 17.86 -3.08 -2.59
CA VAL A 160 17.67 -2.83 -1.16
C VAL A 160 17.58 -4.14 -0.38
N ASP A 161 17.85 -4.06 0.92
CA ASP A 161 17.55 -5.16 1.84
C ASP A 161 16.04 -5.38 1.97
N ALA A 162 15.65 -6.62 2.25
CA ALA A 162 14.24 -7.01 2.38
C ALA A 162 13.48 -6.18 3.42
N GLU A 163 14.15 -5.74 4.48
CA GLU A 163 13.58 -4.90 5.55
C GLU A 163 13.00 -3.57 5.03
N VAL A 164 13.49 -3.07 3.88
CA VAL A 164 12.99 -1.83 3.30
C VAL A 164 11.50 -1.91 2.98
N GLY A 165 10.97 -3.07 2.55
CA GLY A 165 9.55 -3.23 2.28
C GLY A 165 8.64 -2.91 3.48
N PRO A 166 8.73 -3.66 4.59
CA PRO A 166 7.95 -3.38 5.80
C PRO A 166 8.27 -2.02 6.43
N GLN A 167 9.54 -1.58 6.43
CA GLN A 167 9.91 -0.26 6.96
C GLN A 167 9.29 0.89 6.14
N LEU A 168 9.32 0.78 4.81
CA LEU A 168 8.66 1.73 3.93
C LEU A 168 7.15 1.75 4.20
N ARG A 169 6.53 0.57 4.37
CA ARG A 169 5.10 0.50 4.65
C ARG A 169 4.72 1.25 5.93
N ILE A 170 5.51 1.10 6.99
CA ILE A 170 5.35 1.79 8.28
C ILE A 170 5.54 3.32 8.15
N GLN A 171 6.49 3.75 7.31
CA GLN A 171 6.91 5.15 7.21
C GLN A 171 6.25 5.92 6.06
N TYR A 172 5.39 5.27 5.28
CA TYR A 172 4.72 5.86 4.13
C TYR A 172 3.20 5.61 4.20
N LEU A 173 2.54 6.33 5.10
CA LEU A 173 1.09 6.16 5.36
C LEU A 173 0.22 6.99 4.42
N ASP A 174 0.77 8.03 3.81
CA ASP A 174 0.13 8.90 2.82
C ASP A 174 0.29 8.36 1.39
N GLN A 175 0.36 7.03 1.22
CA GLN A 175 0.46 6.42 -0.10
C GLN A 175 -0.83 6.64 -0.89
N PRO A 176 -0.78 7.20 -2.11
CA PRO A 176 -1.95 7.36 -2.96
C PRO A 176 -2.64 6.05 -3.27
N MET A 177 -3.96 6.09 -3.35
CA MET A 177 -4.75 4.95 -3.81
C MET A 177 -4.36 4.56 -5.23
N GLY A 178 -4.26 3.26 -5.49
CA GLY A 178 -3.83 2.71 -6.78
C GLY A 178 -2.31 2.70 -6.99
N GLU A 179 -1.52 3.12 -6.01
CA GLU A 179 -0.06 2.99 -6.09
C GLU A 179 0.42 1.62 -5.60
N PHE A 180 1.29 1.01 -6.40
CA PHE A 180 1.98 -0.25 -6.11
C PHE A 180 3.47 -0.04 -6.34
N LEU A 181 4.29 -0.37 -5.33
CA LEU A 181 5.73 -0.18 -5.34
C LEU A 181 6.41 -1.52 -5.11
N THR A 182 6.93 -2.12 -6.19
CA THR A 182 7.71 -3.36 -6.12
C THR A 182 9.08 -3.05 -5.52
N ILE A 183 9.47 -3.77 -4.48
CA ILE A 183 10.76 -3.58 -3.81
C ILE A 183 11.84 -4.31 -4.60
N GLY A 184 12.82 -3.57 -5.12
CA GLY A 184 14.00 -4.10 -5.77
C GLY A 184 14.94 -4.74 -4.76
N MET A 185 14.62 -5.95 -4.31
CA MET A 185 15.36 -6.72 -3.31
C MET A 185 15.79 -8.07 -3.86
N LYS A 186 16.76 -8.71 -3.20
CA LYS A 186 17.02 -10.14 -3.43
C LYS A 186 15.79 -10.95 -2.99
N PRO A 187 15.27 -11.87 -3.82
CA PRO A 187 14.13 -12.68 -3.44
C PRO A 187 14.40 -13.55 -2.21
N ILE A 188 13.39 -13.73 -1.38
CA ILE A 188 13.40 -14.67 -0.26
C ILE A 188 12.49 -15.83 -0.63
N LYS A 189 12.99 -17.06 -0.46
CA LYS A 189 12.19 -18.26 -0.71
C LYS A 189 11.15 -18.45 0.40
N THR A 190 9.92 -18.74 0.00
CA THR A 190 8.86 -19.33 0.85
C THR A 190 9.33 -20.65 1.47
N TRP A 191 8.50 -21.28 2.30
CA TRP A 191 8.66 -22.66 2.74
C TRP A 191 8.52 -23.65 1.58
N GLY A 192 7.69 -23.35 0.58
CA GLY A 192 7.55 -24.13 -0.66
C GLY A 192 8.74 -23.99 -1.62
N GLY A 193 9.58 -22.96 -1.43
CA GLY A 193 10.78 -22.72 -2.22
C GLY A 193 10.61 -21.69 -3.33
N GLU A 194 9.41 -21.15 -3.51
CA GLU A 194 9.12 -20.08 -4.45
C GLU A 194 9.86 -18.78 -4.05
N PRO A 195 10.70 -18.21 -4.92
CA PRO A 195 11.33 -16.93 -4.64
C PRO A 195 10.28 -15.81 -4.68
N THR A 196 10.24 -15.01 -3.63
CA THR A 196 9.26 -13.93 -3.47
C THR A 196 9.97 -12.61 -3.16
N ILE A 197 9.50 -11.53 -3.78
CA ILE A 197 9.85 -10.14 -3.45
C ILE A 197 8.65 -9.45 -2.81
N LEU A 198 8.86 -8.26 -2.26
CA LEU A 198 7.81 -7.49 -1.59
C LEU A 198 7.22 -6.40 -2.49
N ASN A 199 5.95 -6.06 -2.27
CA ASN A 199 5.28 -4.92 -2.86
C ASN A 199 4.54 -4.13 -1.77
N VAL A 200 4.74 -2.81 -1.76
CA VAL A 200 4.07 -1.86 -0.86
C VAL A 200 2.97 -1.17 -1.64
N ALA A 201 1.72 -1.42 -1.27
CA ALA A 201 0.56 -1.06 -2.08
C ALA A 201 -0.55 -0.37 -1.27
N ASN A 202 -1.33 0.46 -1.96
CA ASN A 202 -2.61 0.95 -1.49
C ASN A 202 -3.69 0.63 -2.54
N GLY A 203 -4.49 -0.41 -2.29
CA GLY A 203 -5.56 -0.83 -3.19
C GLY A 203 -6.89 -0.08 -2.98
N GLY A 204 -6.96 0.85 -2.03
CA GLY A 204 -8.18 1.58 -1.65
C GLY A 204 -8.92 1.02 -0.44
N ALA A 205 -8.80 -0.29 -0.17
CA ALA A 205 -9.35 -0.90 1.03
C ALA A 205 -8.42 -0.74 2.26
N GLU A 206 -7.12 -0.91 2.05
CA GLU A 206 -6.10 -0.78 3.09
C GLU A 206 -4.71 -0.50 2.50
N LEU A 207 -3.81 0.02 3.34
CA LEU A 207 -2.38 0.01 3.10
C LEU A 207 -1.86 -1.40 3.36
N ILE A 208 -1.22 -2.00 2.36
CA ILE A 208 -0.85 -3.42 2.44
C ILE A 208 0.61 -3.65 2.03
N LEU A 209 1.23 -4.64 2.65
CA LEU A 209 2.47 -5.26 2.22
C LEU A 209 2.14 -6.67 1.69
N ILE A 210 2.45 -6.93 0.42
CA ILE A 210 2.18 -8.23 -0.22
C ILE A 210 3.44 -8.84 -0.82
N GLY A 211 3.40 -10.16 -1.01
CA GLY A 211 4.42 -10.87 -1.78
C GLY A 211 4.11 -10.79 -3.27
N GLN A 212 5.15 -10.79 -4.09
CA GLN A 212 5.09 -10.84 -5.54
C GLN A 212 6.10 -11.88 -6.03
N ASP A 213 5.83 -12.51 -7.17
CA ASP A 213 6.73 -13.47 -7.80
C ASP A 213 8.12 -12.84 -7.98
N GLY A 214 9.12 -13.47 -7.36
CA GLY A 214 10.51 -13.06 -7.35
C GLY A 214 11.39 -13.91 -8.25
N ARG A 215 10.82 -14.75 -9.12
CA ARG A 215 11.58 -15.50 -10.13
C ARG A 215 12.21 -14.56 -11.13
N ASP A 216 13.36 -14.97 -11.66
CA ASP A 216 14.10 -14.18 -12.66
C ASP A 216 13.28 -13.96 -13.93
N GLU A 217 12.48 -14.95 -14.31
CA GLU A 217 11.54 -14.95 -15.43
C GLU A 217 10.20 -14.23 -15.14
N ALA A 218 9.95 -13.81 -13.90
CA ALA A 218 8.71 -13.10 -13.56
C ALA A 218 8.62 -11.79 -14.33
N GLU A 219 7.51 -11.59 -15.05
CA GLU A 219 7.32 -10.42 -15.89
C GLU A 219 6.67 -9.26 -15.12
N SER A 220 7.13 -8.05 -15.43
CA SER A 220 6.53 -6.81 -14.95
C SER A 220 6.15 -5.92 -16.13
N ALA A 221 4.97 -5.30 -16.05
CA ALA A 221 4.54 -4.33 -17.04
C ALA A 221 5.47 -3.11 -17.09
N ALA A 222 5.58 -2.50 -18.26
CA ALA A 222 6.38 -1.29 -18.48
C ALA A 222 5.97 -0.13 -17.55
N THR A 223 4.72 -0.11 -17.09
CA THR A 223 4.16 0.87 -16.15
C THR A 223 4.47 0.57 -14.68
N SER A 224 4.91 -0.65 -14.34
CA SER A 224 5.23 -1.06 -12.97
C SER A 224 6.36 -0.22 -12.40
N ARG A 225 6.27 0.09 -11.10
CA ARG A 225 7.25 0.91 -10.38
C ARG A 225 8.10 0.04 -9.47
N PHE A 226 9.40 0.24 -9.55
CA PHE A 226 10.39 -0.41 -8.69
C PHE A 226 11.06 0.59 -7.76
N VAL A 227 11.30 0.14 -6.53
CA VAL A 227 12.04 0.87 -5.50
C VAL A 227 13.45 0.33 -5.43
N PHE A 228 14.45 1.20 -5.60
CA PHE A 228 15.87 0.88 -5.43
C PHE A 228 16.53 1.83 -4.42
N ALA A 229 17.74 1.48 -3.98
CA ALA A 229 18.59 2.43 -3.27
C ALA A 229 19.34 3.32 -4.27
N ARG A 230 19.44 4.61 -3.93
CA ARG A 230 20.39 5.51 -4.59
C ARG A 230 21.81 5.13 -4.17
N SER A 231 22.71 4.97 -5.13
CA SER A 231 24.14 4.83 -4.81
C SER A 231 24.66 6.11 -4.16
N ASN A 232 25.20 6.00 -2.94
CA ASN A 232 25.97 7.07 -2.29
C ASN A 232 27.43 7.15 -2.81
N GLU A 233 27.79 6.29 -3.76
CA GLU A 233 29.15 6.16 -4.25
C GLU A 233 29.41 7.18 -5.39
N PRO A 234 30.44 8.04 -5.27
CA PRO A 234 30.90 8.83 -6.40
C PRO A 234 31.34 7.89 -7.53
N ALA A 235 31.39 8.39 -8.77
CA ALA A 235 31.72 7.49 -9.89
C ALA A 235 33.13 7.01 -9.69
N PRO A 236 33.48 5.82 -10.19
CA PRO A 236 34.87 5.62 -10.55
C PRO A 236 35.23 6.81 -11.46
N SER A 237 36.05 7.72 -10.94
CA SER A 237 36.67 8.74 -11.76
C SER A 237 37.30 8.00 -12.92
N ASN A 238 36.95 8.35 -14.16
CA ASN A 238 37.65 7.90 -15.34
C ASN A 238 39.11 8.37 -15.23
N GLU A 239 39.94 7.64 -14.49
CA GLU A 239 41.38 7.83 -14.48
C GLU A 239 41.96 7.55 -15.90
N LEU A 240 41.21 6.85 -16.74
CA LEU A 240 41.50 6.66 -18.16
C LEU A 240 41.28 7.92 -19.01
N GLU A 241 40.32 8.82 -18.69
CA GLU A 241 40.18 10.11 -19.41
C GLU A 241 41.19 11.14 -18.90
N LYS A 242 41.57 11.07 -17.61
CA LYS A 242 42.60 11.96 -17.05
C LYS A 242 44.00 11.60 -17.56
N ALA A 243 44.27 10.32 -17.84
CA ALA A 243 45.53 9.88 -18.44
C ALA A 243 45.64 10.26 -19.94
N ALA A 244 44.52 10.28 -20.67
CA ALA A 244 44.51 10.67 -22.09
C ALA A 244 44.65 12.19 -22.32
N ALA A 245 44.36 13.01 -21.30
CA ALA A 245 44.48 14.47 -21.37
C ALA A 245 45.88 15.02 -20.99
N LEU A 246 46.84 14.14 -20.63
CA LEU A 246 48.17 14.52 -20.14
C LEU A 246 49.32 14.12 -21.09
N SER A 247 49.03 13.61 -22.28
CA SER A 247 50.07 13.39 -23.30
C SER A 247 50.15 14.60 -24.25
N PRO A 248 51.24 15.40 -24.22
CA PRO A 248 51.48 16.43 -25.22
C PRO A 248 51.89 15.80 -26.58
N PRO A 249 51.77 16.55 -27.69
CA PRO A 249 52.08 16.09 -29.05
C PRO A 249 53.56 15.78 -29.28
#